data_AF-A0A453Q358-F1
#
_entry.id   AF-A0A453Q358-F1
#
_cell.length_a   1.000
_cell.length_b   1.000
_cell.length_c   1.000
_cell.angle_alpha   90.00
_cell.angle_beta   90.00
_cell.angle_gamma   90.00
#
_symmetry.space_group_name_H-M   'P 1'
#
loop_
_entity.id
_entity.type
_entity.pdbx_description
1 polymer ?
#
loop_
_entity_poly.entity_id
_entity_poly.type
_entity_poly.pdbx_seq_one_letter_code
_entity_poly.pdbx_strand_id
1 'polypeptide(L)'
;LAPPALPQTLAAAPSTPPELRPGSSSPDSMDYDRLNSPSTSAITLELMGHRLHISQDPNSKHLGTTVWDASMVFAKFLEKNSRKGRFCPSKLKGKRAIELGAGCGLAGLG
;
A
#
# COMPACT_ATOMS: atom_id res chain seq x y z
N LEU A 1 -13.04 -58.72 47.93
CA LEU A 1 -11.96 -58.58 46.93
C LEU A 1 -12.43 -57.61 45.86
N ALA A 2 -11.67 -56.55 45.58
CA ALA A 2 -12.00 -55.51 44.61
C ALA A 2 -11.73 -55.97 43.15
N PRO A 3 -12.44 -55.44 42.14
CA PRO A 3 -12.21 -55.78 40.74
C PRO A 3 -10.93 -55.13 40.18
N PRO A 4 -10.31 -55.72 39.13
CA PRO A 4 -9.06 -55.22 38.55
C PRO A 4 -9.27 -53.92 37.75
N ALA A 5 -8.27 -53.03 37.83
CA ALA A 5 -8.28 -51.71 37.20
C ALA A 5 -8.05 -51.78 35.68
N LEU A 6 -8.78 -50.93 34.94
CA LEU A 6 -8.59 -50.65 33.51
C LEU A 6 -7.25 -49.94 33.25
N PRO A 7 -6.60 -50.16 32.09
CA PRO A 7 -5.36 -49.49 31.75
C PRO A 7 -5.59 -48.00 31.49
N GLN A 8 -4.78 -47.16 32.14
CA GLN A 8 -4.82 -45.71 32.00
C GLN A 8 -4.35 -45.28 30.61
N THR A 9 -5.13 -44.40 30.00
CA THR A 9 -4.85 -43.74 28.73
C THR A 9 -3.58 -42.90 28.85
N LEU A 10 -2.61 -43.09 27.95
CA LEU A 10 -1.37 -42.32 27.90
C LEU A 10 -1.71 -40.86 27.51
N ALA A 11 -1.68 -39.95 28.48
CA ALA A 11 -1.78 -38.52 28.22
C ALA A 11 -0.52 -38.06 27.47
N ALA A 12 -0.69 -37.47 26.29
CA ALA A 12 0.38 -36.83 25.55
C ALA A 12 0.92 -35.62 26.34
N ALA A 13 2.24 -35.54 26.49
CA ALA A 13 2.91 -34.40 27.09
C ALA A 13 2.66 -33.11 26.28
N PRO A 14 2.59 -31.93 26.92
CA PRO A 14 2.45 -30.67 26.20
C PRO A 14 3.73 -30.42 25.38
N SER A 15 3.57 -30.27 24.07
CA SER A 15 4.65 -29.85 23.17
C SER A 15 5.07 -28.42 23.52
N THR A 16 6.31 -28.25 23.97
CA THR A 16 6.96 -26.95 24.13
C THR A 16 6.93 -26.21 22.77
N PRO A 17 6.43 -24.97 22.68
CA PRO A 17 6.47 -24.23 21.42
C PRO A 17 7.93 -23.94 21.03
N PRO A 18 8.28 -23.99 19.73
CA PRO A 18 9.64 -23.69 19.29
C PRO A 18 9.98 -22.23 19.61
N GLU A 19 11.10 -22.05 20.28
CA GLU A 19 11.68 -20.75 20.61
C GLU A 19 11.96 -19.97 19.32
N LEU A 20 11.31 -18.80 19.18
CA LEU A 20 11.52 -17.87 18.07
C LEU A 20 12.98 -17.39 18.08
N ARG A 21 13.79 -17.93 17.17
CA ARG A 21 15.15 -17.42 16.93
C ARG A 21 15.06 -15.94 16.49
N PRO A 22 15.91 -15.05 17.03
CA PRO A 22 16.03 -13.69 16.52
C PRO A 22 16.37 -13.73 15.03
N GLY A 23 15.61 -12.97 14.24
CA GLY A 23 15.55 -13.09 12.79
C GLY A 23 16.91 -13.02 12.10
N SER A 24 17.21 -14.03 11.29
CA SER A 24 18.12 -13.87 10.17
C SER A 24 17.44 -12.95 9.16
N SER A 25 17.84 -11.69 9.10
CA SER A 25 17.47 -10.81 7.99
C SER A 25 18.03 -11.41 6.70
N SER A 26 17.17 -12.06 5.91
CA SER A 26 17.51 -12.47 4.55
C SER A 26 17.89 -11.23 3.74
N PRO A 27 19.05 -11.20 3.06
CA PRO A 27 19.55 -9.98 2.41
C PRO A 27 18.83 -9.61 1.09
N ASP A 28 17.65 -10.16 0.82
CA ASP A 28 16.90 -9.95 -0.44
C ASP A 28 15.47 -9.41 -0.22
N SER A 29 15.11 -8.89 0.96
CA SER A 29 13.95 -7.99 1.05
C SER A 29 14.34 -6.62 0.52
N MET A 30 14.29 -6.43 -0.81
CA MET A 30 14.02 -5.11 -1.36
C MET A 30 12.66 -4.68 -0.79
N ASP A 31 12.68 -4.01 0.37
CA ASP A 31 11.61 -3.11 0.75
C ASP A 31 11.63 -1.99 -0.29
N TYR A 32 10.96 -2.23 -1.42
CA TYR A 32 10.35 -1.14 -2.15
C TYR A 32 9.42 -0.50 -1.14
N ASP A 33 9.87 0.56 -0.47
CA ASP A 33 9.10 1.34 0.49
C ASP A 33 7.71 1.51 -0.10
N ARG A 34 6.76 0.71 0.39
CA ARG A 34 5.41 0.69 -0.13
C ARG A 34 4.84 2.06 0.22
N LEU A 35 4.76 2.92 -0.79
CA LEU A 35 4.22 4.28 -0.65
C LEU A 35 2.80 4.26 -0.08
N ASN A 36 2.08 3.14 -0.28
CA ASN A 36 0.79 2.88 0.33
C ASN A 36 0.77 1.55 1.09
N SER A 37 0.15 1.55 2.28
CA SER A 37 -0.04 0.35 3.10
C SER A 37 -1.53 0.19 3.44
N PRO A 38 -1.99 -1.03 3.81
CA PRO A 38 -3.39 -1.27 4.18
C PRO A 38 -3.91 -0.43 5.36
N SER A 39 -3.01 0.21 6.13
CA SER A 39 -3.36 1.07 7.27
C SER A 39 -3.09 2.56 7.02
N THR A 40 -2.61 2.95 5.83
CA THR A 40 -2.28 4.34 5.52
C THR A 40 -3.56 5.13 5.27
N SER A 41 -3.93 6.06 6.16
CA SER A 41 -5.11 6.92 6.01
C SER A 41 -4.86 8.24 5.26
N ALA A 42 -3.59 8.56 4.97
CA ALA A 42 -3.24 9.70 4.16
C ALA A 42 -1.87 9.49 3.50
N ILE A 43 -1.71 10.02 2.30
CA ILE A 43 -0.42 10.11 1.64
C ILE A 43 0.01 11.56 1.51
N THR A 44 1.31 11.79 1.50
CA THR A 44 1.90 13.10 1.22
C THR A 44 2.93 12.93 0.11
N LEU A 45 2.82 13.73 -0.94
CA LEU A 45 3.75 13.69 -2.07
C LEU A 45 4.07 15.10 -2.56
N GLU A 46 5.28 15.29 -3.04
CA GLU A 46 5.65 16.48 -3.81
C GLU A 46 5.35 16.21 -5.29
N LEU A 47 4.58 17.06 -5.94
CA LEU A 47 4.22 16.96 -7.36
C LEU A 47 4.20 18.35 -8.01
N MET A 48 4.95 18.49 -9.10
CA MET A 48 5.13 19.74 -9.84
C MET A 48 5.55 20.92 -8.95
N GLY A 49 6.31 20.65 -7.88
CA GLY A 49 6.76 21.64 -6.89
C GLY A 49 5.71 22.00 -5.82
N HIS A 50 4.61 21.26 -5.75
CA HIS A 50 3.56 21.43 -4.75
C HIS A 50 3.48 20.21 -3.84
N ARG A 51 3.34 20.45 -2.54
CA ARG A 51 3.09 19.39 -1.56
C ARG A 51 1.60 19.07 -1.53
N LEU A 52 1.23 17.91 -2.04
CA LEU A 52 -0.13 17.40 -1.98
C LEU A 52 -0.30 16.49 -0.76
N HIS A 53 -1.38 16.72 -0.02
CA HIS A 53 -1.82 15.87 1.08
C HIS A 53 -3.19 15.27 0.73
N ILE A 54 -3.23 13.96 0.59
CA ILE A 54 -4.43 13.25 0.12
C ILE A 54 -4.90 12.29 1.21
N SER A 55 -6.10 12.54 1.73
CA SER A 55 -6.77 11.62 2.65
C SER A 55 -7.33 10.42 1.88
N GLN A 56 -7.24 9.24 2.50
CA GLN A 56 -7.74 7.99 1.96
C GLN A 56 -8.30 7.11 3.08
N ASP A 57 -9.17 6.18 2.72
CA ASP A 57 -9.71 5.16 3.60
C ASP A 57 -9.57 3.79 2.91
N PRO A 58 -8.49 3.03 3.17
CA PRO A 58 -8.31 1.69 2.62
C PRO A 58 -9.32 0.66 3.15
N ASN A 59 -10.10 1.01 4.18
CA ASN A 59 -11.07 0.11 4.82
C ASN A 59 -12.54 0.42 4.45
N SER A 60 -12.80 1.40 3.58
CA SER A 60 -14.14 1.91 3.26
C SER A 60 -15.07 0.93 2.51
N LYS A 61 -14.58 -0.26 2.12
CA LYS A 61 -15.19 -1.19 1.13
C LYS A 61 -15.32 -0.64 -0.30
N HIS A 62 -14.93 0.62 -0.55
CA HIS A 62 -14.94 1.24 -1.87
C HIS A 62 -13.52 1.40 -2.42
N LEU A 63 -13.27 0.93 -3.63
CA LEU A 63 -11.94 1.02 -4.26
C LEU A 63 -11.51 2.47 -4.56
N GLY A 64 -12.48 3.40 -4.68
CA GLY A 64 -12.23 4.79 -5.02
C GLY A 64 -11.70 5.64 -3.86
N THR A 65 -11.59 5.10 -2.64
CA THR A 65 -11.14 5.85 -1.46
C THR A 65 -9.67 5.61 -1.14
N THR A 66 -8.91 4.97 -2.03
CA THR A 66 -7.49 4.70 -1.84
C THR A 66 -6.70 5.23 -3.02
N VAL A 67 -5.52 5.77 -2.74
CA VAL A 67 -4.57 6.15 -3.78
C VAL A 67 -3.91 4.89 -4.33
N TRP A 68 -4.12 4.62 -5.61
CA TRP A 68 -3.51 3.48 -6.28
C TRP A 68 -2.10 3.81 -6.77
N ASP A 69 -1.18 2.85 -6.69
CA ASP A 69 0.21 3.02 -7.16
C ASP A 69 0.29 3.53 -8.60
N ALA A 70 -0.60 3.05 -9.47
CA ALA A 70 -0.69 3.51 -10.86
C ALA A 70 -0.94 5.02 -10.99
N SER A 71 -1.74 5.61 -10.09
CA SER A 71 -2.00 7.07 -10.09
C SER A 71 -0.76 7.86 -9.69
N MET A 72 0.03 7.36 -8.74
CA MET A 72 1.32 7.97 -8.34
C MET A 72 2.34 7.90 -9.47
N VAL A 73 2.47 6.73 -10.12
CA VAL A 73 3.34 6.55 -11.28
C VAL A 73 2.93 7.47 -12.42
N PHE A 74 1.63 7.58 -12.72
CA PHE A 74 1.13 8.44 -13.78
C PHE A 74 1.36 9.93 -13.50
N ALA A 75 1.06 10.39 -12.28
CA ALA A 75 1.34 11.76 -11.85
C ALA A 75 2.84 12.12 -12.01
N LYS A 76 3.74 11.24 -11.56
CA LYS A 76 5.19 11.42 -11.71
C LYS A 76 5.65 11.36 -13.16
N PHE A 77 5.01 10.55 -14.00
CA PHE A 77 5.26 10.56 -15.43
C PHE A 77 4.90 11.91 -16.05
N LEU A 78 3.74 12.49 -15.70
CA LEU A 78 3.34 13.83 -16.16
C LEU A 78 4.33 14.89 -15.70
N GLU A 79 4.71 14.90 -14.43
CA GLU A 79 5.71 15.83 -13.87
C GLU A 79 7.04 15.76 -14.64
N LYS A 80 7.59 14.54 -14.84
CA LYS A 80 8.87 14.33 -15.54
C LYS A 80 8.83 14.80 -17.00
N ASN A 81 7.66 14.74 -17.63
CA ASN A 81 7.47 15.11 -19.04
C ASN A 81 6.86 16.52 -19.22
N SER A 82 6.52 17.21 -18.14
CA SER A 82 5.87 18.52 -18.16
C SER A 82 6.71 19.63 -18.81
N ARG A 83 8.02 19.44 -19.00
CA ARG A 83 8.88 20.49 -19.56
C ARG A 83 9.03 20.42 -21.08
N LYS A 84 8.59 19.34 -21.73
CA LYS A 84 8.78 19.13 -23.18
C LYS A 84 7.70 18.25 -23.81
N GLY A 85 7.56 18.34 -25.13
CA GLY A 85 6.62 17.50 -25.88
C GLY A 85 5.15 17.88 -25.64
N ARG A 86 4.25 16.89 -25.70
CA ARG A 86 2.79 17.11 -25.67
C ARG A 86 2.27 17.60 -24.31
N PHE A 87 3.02 17.38 -23.24
CA PHE A 87 2.62 17.72 -21.87
C PHE A 87 3.20 19.05 -21.39
N CYS A 88 3.84 19.85 -22.26
CA CYS A 88 4.39 21.12 -21.83
C CYS A 88 3.32 22.19 -21.58
N PRO A 89 3.57 23.16 -20.67
CA PRO A 89 2.61 24.21 -20.33
C PRO A 89 2.04 24.95 -21.54
N SER A 90 2.84 25.22 -22.57
CA SER A 90 2.37 25.92 -23.77
C SER A 90 1.37 25.11 -24.61
N LYS A 91 1.34 23.78 -24.47
CA LYS A 91 0.39 22.90 -25.16
C LYS A 91 -0.84 22.56 -24.31
N LEU A 92 -0.68 22.52 -22.98
CA LEU A 92 -1.76 22.18 -22.04
C LEU A 92 -2.54 23.40 -21.53
N LYS A 93 -1.96 24.61 -21.52
CA LYS A 93 -2.64 25.81 -21.03
C LYS A 93 -3.94 26.06 -21.80
N GLY A 94 -5.05 26.18 -21.08
CA GLY A 94 -6.39 26.38 -21.63
C GLY A 94 -7.04 25.14 -22.23
N LYS A 95 -6.42 23.97 -22.14
CA LYS A 95 -7.06 22.70 -22.51
C LYS A 95 -7.97 22.22 -21.38
N ARG A 96 -9.03 21.51 -21.76
CA ARG A 96 -9.94 20.85 -20.84
C ARG A 96 -9.55 19.38 -20.76
N ALA A 97 -9.39 18.87 -19.55
CA ALA A 97 -9.08 17.47 -19.27
C ALA A 97 -10.16 16.89 -18.35
N ILE A 98 -10.32 15.57 -18.41
CA ILE A 98 -11.17 14.80 -17.51
C ILE A 98 -10.37 13.59 -17.02
N GLU A 99 -10.39 13.34 -15.72
CA GLU A 99 -9.86 12.13 -15.11
C GLU A 99 -11.02 11.15 -14.90
N LEU A 100 -10.96 9.99 -15.56
CA LEU A 100 -11.96 8.94 -15.42
C LEU A 100 -11.52 7.96 -14.34
N GLY A 101 -12.41 7.63 -13.40
CA GLY A 101 -12.06 6.76 -12.28
C GLY A 101 -11.04 7.41 -11.33
N ALA A 102 -11.20 8.70 -11.04
CA ALA A 102 -10.22 9.51 -10.32
C ALA A 102 -9.87 8.97 -8.91
N GLY A 103 -10.76 8.22 -8.27
CA GLY A 103 -10.57 7.77 -6.88
C GLY A 103 -10.34 8.97 -5.96
N CYS A 104 -9.18 9.01 -5.29
CA CYS A 104 -8.75 10.15 -4.49
C CYS A 104 -8.31 11.39 -5.30
N GLY A 105 -8.33 11.33 -6.64
CA GLY A 105 -8.07 12.46 -7.54
C GLY A 105 -6.61 12.83 -7.72
N LEU A 106 -5.67 11.94 -7.37
CA LEU A 106 -4.25 12.27 -7.32
C LEU A 106 -3.69 12.78 -8.66
N ALA A 107 -4.00 12.12 -9.78
CA ALA A 107 -3.38 12.47 -11.05
C ALA A 107 -3.98 13.73 -11.68
N GLY A 108 -5.24 14.06 -11.38
CA GLY A 108 -5.89 15.28 -11.84
C GLY A 108 -5.59 16.53 -11.00
N LEU A 109 -5.14 16.38 -9.75
CA LEU A 109 -4.81 17.49 -8.83
C LEU A 109 -3.42 18.11 -9.08
N GLY A 110 -2.54 17.42 -9.81
CA GLY A 110 -1.13 17.78 -10.03
C GLY A 110 -0.86 18.86 -11.08
#